data_AF-A0A838H433-F1
#
_entry.id   AF-A0A838H433-F1
#
_cell.length_a   1.000
_cell.length_b   1.000
_cell.length_c   1.000
_cell.angle_alpha   90.00
_cell.angle_beta   90.00
_cell.angle_gamma   90.00
#
_symmetry.space_group_name_H-M   'P 1'
#
loop_
_entity.id
_entity.type
_entity.pdbx_description
1 polymer ?
#
loop_
_entity_poly.entity_id
_entity_poly.type
_entity_poly.pdbx_seq_one_letter_code
_entity_poly.pdbx_strand_id
1 'polypeptide(L)'
;FPQILQAVPSNLNEVFLHDMVVKKIGGRQVMLLSYWDGGYVQLDVTNPRDVSYLSDSDFTTPDPEAAESGLTVPPEGNGHQAEFTKDNAFVIGADEDFSPYALDARNVDDGTEIDAGQGSDTEKLAPGATITGESVFFGRGCNGDPSAPAGDGTQIAVVERGLCTFTEKVANVEAVGGYTAVLIFNRTGTDGCNGSLGMSVEGDIPTFGVAPRGQGFAIFDQPYDNDACLAGAGPAQLPVAPGTTGDTLTFSSYFDGWGYVHLFDRATMTELDTYAIPEAHDPAFAEGFGDLSVHEVATSHERSDLAYFSYYAGGLRVAEIRDNELVEVGAFIDEGGNNFWGVEVFSSGGTEYVAASDRDYGLYIFEYTGD
;
A
#
# COMPACT_ATOMS: atom_id res chain seq x y z
N PHE A 1 -3.00 21.82 2.65
CA PHE A 1 -4.36 22.39 2.75
C PHE A 1 -5.02 21.76 3.97
N PRO A 2 -5.51 22.52 4.96
CA PRO A 2 -6.13 21.95 6.16
C PRO A 2 -7.28 20.97 5.89
N GLN A 3 -7.91 21.08 4.71
CA GLN A 3 -9.01 20.23 4.24
C GLN A 3 -8.60 18.79 3.90
N ILE A 4 -7.35 18.59 3.47
CA ILE A 4 -6.79 17.28 3.08
C ILE A 4 -6.01 16.67 4.28
N LEU A 5 -5.98 17.35 5.43
CA LEU A 5 -5.38 16.77 6.62
C LEU A 5 -6.36 15.76 7.20
N GLN A 6 -6.24 14.50 6.79
CA GLN A 6 -6.87 13.41 7.50
C GLN A 6 -6.19 13.24 8.87
N ALA A 7 -6.99 12.91 9.90
CA ALA A 7 -6.44 12.52 11.19
C ALA A 7 -5.82 11.14 11.01
N VAL A 8 -4.48 11.06 10.84
CA VAL A 8 -3.68 9.83 10.60
C VAL A 8 -4.44 8.56 10.98
N PRO A 9 -5.25 7.98 10.08
CA PRO A 9 -5.86 6.70 10.35
C PRO A 9 -4.73 5.67 10.42
N SER A 10 -4.94 4.63 11.21
CA SER A 10 -3.90 3.66 11.56
C SER A 10 -3.35 2.88 10.35
N ASN A 11 -3.99 2.99 9.19
CA ASN A 11 -3.61 2.32 7.95
C ASN A 11 -2.87 3.21 6.92
N LEU A 12 -2.63 4.50 7.18
CA LEU A 12 -1.78 5.33 6.30
C LEU A 12 -0.31 5.03 6.54
N ASN A 13 0.31 4.25 5.66
CA ASN A 13 1.69 3.81 5.80
C ASN A 13 2.68 4.82 5.19
N GLU A 14 2.45 5.28 3.97
CA GLU A 14 3.33 6.15 3.18
C GLU A 14 2.56 7.19 2.34
N VAL A 15 2.29 8.38 2.89
CA VAL A 15 1.67 9.47 2.12
C VAL A 15 2.72 10.31 1.38
N PHE A 16 2.88 10.08 0.08
CA PHE A 16 3.71 10.91 -0.80
C PHE A 16 3.03 11.19 -2.15
N LEU A 17 3.39 12.32 -2.75
CA LEU A 17 2.91 12.67 -4.10
C LEU A 17 3.62 11.78 -5.12
N HIS A 18 2.86 10.93 -5.78
CA HIS A 18 3.39 9.94 -6.72
C HIS A 18 3.34 10.45 -8.17
N ASP A 19 2.16 10.88 -8.63
CA ASP A 19 1.96 11.38 -10.00
C ASP A 19 1.10 12.66 -10.06
N MET A 20 1.12 13.36 -11.21
CA MET A 20 0.21 14.48 -11.46
C MET A 20 -0.03 14.76 -12.94
N VAL A 21 -1.28 15.17 -13.25
CA VAL A 21 -1.65 15.71 -14.57
C VAL A 21 -2.30 17.08 -14.44
N VAL A 22 -2.17 17.92 -15.47
CA VAL A 22 -2.79 19.25 -15.51
C VAL A 22 -3.60 19.43 -16.78
N LYS A 23 -4.90 19.71 -16.64
CA LYS A 23 -5.84 19.90 -17.75
C LYS A 23 -6.54 21.25 -17.67
N LYS A 24 -6.74 21.87 -18.83
CA LYS A 24 -7.54 23.10 -18.91
C LYS A 24 -9.03 22.77 -18.91
N ILE A 25 -9.73 23.09 -17.82
CA ILE A 25 -11.16 22.78 -17.64
C ILE A 25 -11.90 24.07 -17.33
N GLY A 26 -12.91 24.42 -18.14
CA GLY A 26 -13.73 25.63 -17.91
C GLY A 26 -12.93 26.94 -17.87
N GLY A 27 -11.75 26.98 -18.53
CA GLY A 27 -10.85 28.13 -18.51
C GLY A 27 -9.85 28.17 -17.36
N ARG A 28 -9.92 27.22 -16.41
CA ARG A 28 -8.99 27.05 -15.30
C ARG A 28 -7.95 25.98 -15.64
N GLN A 29 -6.74 26.07 -15.07
CA GLN A 29 -5.79 24.97 -15.05
C GLN A 29 -6.07 24.13 -13.82
N VAL A 30 -6.62 22.94 -14.01
CA VAL A 30 -6.93 22.00 -12.93
C VAL A 30 -5.83 20.95 -12.90
N MET A 31 -5.16 20.84 -11.77
CA MET A 31 -4.16 19.82 -11.47
C MET A 31 -4.84 18.69 -10.70
N LEU A 32 -4.62 17.46 -11.15
CA LEU A 32 -4.95 16.23 -10.42
C LEU A 32 -3.63 15.68 -9.87
N LEU A 33 -3.58 15.46 -8.58
CA LEU A 33 -2.44 14.93 -7.85
C LEU A 33 -2.81 13.56 -7.32
N SER A 34 -1.93 12.59 -7.49
CA SER A 34 -2.08 11.24 -6.96
C SER A 34 -1.17 11.05 -5.78
N TYR A 35 -1.75 10.73 -4.62
CA TYR A 35 -1.01 10.46 -3.41
C TYR A 35 -1.06 8.97 -3.11
N TRP A 36 0.11 8.36 -2.97
CA TRP A 36 0.24 7.02 -2.41
C TRP A 36 -0.37 6.98 -1.02
N ASP A 37 -1.13 5.93 -0.70
CA ASP A 37 -2.01 5.81 0.47
C ASP A 37 -3.00 6.97 0.67
N GLY A 38 -3.09 7.95 -0.22
CA GLY A 38 -3.75 9.24 0.04
C GLY A 38 -4.86 9.61 -0.94
N GLY A 39 -5.10 8.76 -1.94
CA GLY A 39 -6.08 9.00 -3.01
C GLY A 39 -5.70 10.18 -3.92
N TYR A 40 -6.71 10.82 -4.50
CA TYR A 40 -6.54 11.80 -5.56
C TYR A 40 -7.05 13.18 -5.15
N VAL A 41 -6.26 14.22 -5.43
CA VAL A 41 -6.57 15.61 -5.05
C VAL A 41 -6.62 16.50 -6.27
N GLN A 42 -7.69 17.30 -6.41
CA GLN A 42 -7.80 18.35 -7.41
C GLN A 42 -7.49 19.74 -6.85
N LEU A 43 -6.61 20.46 -7.53
CA LEU A 43 -6.26 21.85 -7.24
C LEU A 43 -6.48 22.73 -8.48
N ASP A 44 -6.94 23.97 -8.29
CA ASP A 44 -6.83 25.01 -9.30
C ASP A 44 -5.47 25.69 -9.19
N VAL A 45 -4.69 25.53 -10.27
CA VAL A 45 -3.33 26.05 -10.44
C VAL A 45 -3.27 27.09 -11.56
N THR A 46 -4.39 27.71 -11.94
CA THR A 46 -4.46 28.77 -12.96
C THR A 46 -3.47 29.90 -12.65
N ASN A 47 -3.33 30.23 -11.36
CA ASN A 47 -2.24 31.03 -10.85
C ASN A 47 -1.38 30.15 -9.92
N PRO A 48 -0.20 29.69 -10.34
CA PRO A 48 0.64 28.82 -9.51
C PRO A 48 1.20 29.52 -8.25
N ARG A 49 1.04 30.86 -8.14
CA ARG A 49 1.37 31.61 -6.91
C ARG A 49 0.22 31.70 -5.91
N ASP A 50 -0.97 31.27 -6.31
CA ASP A 50 -2.21 31.34 -5.53
C ASP A 50 -3.05 30.09 -5.86
N VAL A 51 -2.58 28.96 -5.36
CA VAL A 51 -3.20 27.65 -5.61
C VAL A 51 -4.38 27.47 -4.65
N SER A 52 -5.51 27.00 -5.17
CA SER A 52 -6.70 26.72 -4.36
C SER A 52 -7.14 25.27 -4.50
N TYR A 53 -7.45 24.62 -3.38
CA TYR A 53 -8.09 23.31 -3.34
C TYR A 53 -9.48 23.32 -4.01
N LEU A 54 -9.83 22.22 -4.68
CA LEU A 54 -11.13 22.02 -5.33
C LEU A 54 -11.92 20.88 -4.69
N SER A 55 -11.35 19.68 -4.70
CA SER A 55 -11.94 18.42 -4.25
C SER A 55 -10.85 17.37 -4.06
N ASP A 56 -11.17 16.29 -3.38
CA ASP A 56 -10.33 15.11 -3.17
C ASP A 56 -11.22 13.86 -3.05
N SER A 57 -10.66 12.70 -3.33
CA SER A 57 -11.32 11.41 -3.14
C SER A 57 -11.04 10.86 -1.74
N ASP A 58 -11.96 10.01 -1.29
CA ASP A 58 -11.72 9.01 -0.24
C ASP A 58 -12.06 7.65 -0.86
N PHE A 59 -11.29 6.61 -0.54
CA PHE A 59 -11.61 5.25 -0.97
C PHE A 59 -12.76 4.69 -0.13
N THR A 60 -13.70 4.01 -0.78
CA THR A 60 -14.83 3.39 -0.07
C THR A 60 -14.33 2.27 0.84
N THR A 61 -14.80 2.26 2.09
CA THR A 61 -14.45 1.23 3.08
C THR A 61 -15.71 0.63 3.74
N PRO A 62 -15.87 -0.71 3.80
CA PRO A 62 -15.03 -1.75 3.17
C PRO A 62 -14.95 -1.63 1.64
N ASP A 63 -13.91 -2.22 1.07
CA ASP A 63 -13.61 -2.17 -0.37
C ASP A 63 -14.75 -2.77 -1.22
N PRO A 64 -15.31 -1.99 -2.18
CA PRO A 64 -16.39 -2.47 -3.05
C PRO A 64 -15.93 -3.51 -4.07
N GLU A 65 -14.74 -3.37 -4.67
CA GLU A 65 -14.18 -4.32 -5.65
C GLU A 65 -13.92 -5.67 -4.97
N ALA A 66 -13.30 -5.65 -3.80
CA ALA A 66 -13.07 -6.87 -3.03
C ALA A 66 -14.40 -7.53 -2.59
N ALA A 67 -15.44 -6.73 -2.32
CA ALA A 67 -16.76 -7.26 -1.99
C ALA A 67 -17.42 -8.01 -3.17
N GLU A 68 -17.15 -7.62 -4.41
CA GLU A 68 -17.62 -8.36 -5.61
C GLU A 68 -17.02 -9.78 -5.66
N SER A 69 -15.79 -9.92 -5.18
CA SER A 69 -15.06 -11.19 -5.04
C SER A 69 -15.40 -11.95 -3.75
N GLY A 70 -16.33 -11.43 -2.93
CA GLY A 70 -16.79 -12.06 -1.69
C GLY A 70 -15.88 -11.84 -0.48
N LEU A 71 -14.99 -10.84 -0.55
CA LEU A 71 -14.13 -10.43 0.55
C LEU A 71 -14.77 -9.28 1.36
N THR A 72 -14.20 -8.98 2.52
CA THR A 72 -14.57 -7.80 3.31
C THR A 72 -13.31 -7.28 3.96
N VAL A 73 -12.59 -6.47 3.19
CA VAL A 73 -11.27 -5.93 3.51
C VAL A 73 -11.30 -4.40 3.37
N PRO A 74 -10.39 -3.65 3.99
CA PRO A 74 -10.19 -2.25 3.65
C PRO A 74 -9.75 -2.11 2.18
N PRO A 75 -9.97 -0.94 1.56
CA PRO A 75 -9.38 -0.66 0.26
C PRO A 75 -7.86 -0.59 0.37
N GLU A 76 -7.21 -0.84 -0.77
CA GLU A 76 -5.76 -0.84 -0.91
C GLU A 76 -5.19 0.57 -0.66
N GLY A 77 -5.51 1.52 -1.55
CA GLY A 77 -5.31 2.95 -1.31
C GLY A 77 -4.03 3.58 -1.87
N ASN A 78 -3.18 2.82 -2.55
CA ASN A 78 -2.01 3.27 -3.32
C ASN A 78 -2.42 4.00 -4.60
N GLY A 79 -2.99 5.19 -4.43
CA GLY A 79 -3.34 6.08 -5.53
C GLY A 79 -2.15 6.38 -6.45
N HIS A 80 -2.09 5.67 -7.58
CA HIS A 80 -1.12 5.82 -8.66
C HIS A 80 -1.63 6.85 -9.68
N GLN A 81 -1.24 6.75 -10.94
CA GLN A 81 -1.54 7.69 -12.00
C GLN A 81 -3.04 7.75 -12.27
N ALA A 82 -3.53 8.94 -12.62
CA ALA A 82 -4.94 9.19 -12.90
C ALA A 82 -5.12 10.19 -14.05
N GLU A 83 -6.23 10.06 -14.76
CA GLU A 83 -6.57 10.88 -15.92
C GLU A 83 -7.96 11.48 -15.86
N PHE A 84 -8.12 12.62 -16.55
CA PHE A 84 -9.44 13.20 -16.80
C PHE A 84 -10.00 12.70 -18.13
N THR A 85 -11.25 12.22 -18.14
CA THR A 85 -11.93 11.93 -19.42
C THR A 85 -11.99 13.16 -20.33
N LYS A 86 -12.02 12.94 -21.64
CA LYS A 86 -11.98 13.99 -22.67
C LYS A 86 -12.98 15.14 -22.42
N ASP A 87 -14.20 14.81 -22.02
CA ASP A 87 -15.27 15.76 -21.73
C ASP A 87 -15.24 16.33 -20.30
N ASN A 88 -14.33 15.83 -19.46
CA ASN A 88 -14.15 16.17 -18.06
C ASN A 88 -15.34 15.78 -17.18
N ALA A 89 -16.10 14.76 -17.58
CA ALA A 89 -17.16 14.20 -16.75
C ALA A 89 -16.59 13.39 -15.58
N PHE A 90 -15.50 12.65 -15.82
CA PHE A 90 -14.94 11.71 -14.86
C PHE A 90 -13.43 11.88 -14.66
N VAL A 91 -12.96 11.35 -13.54
CA VAL A 91 -11.56 11.02 -13.28
C VAL A 91 -11.47 9.50 -13.21
N ILE A 92 -10.43 8.93 -13.81
CA ILE A 92 -10.11 7.50 -13.69
C ILE A 92 -8.75 7.41 -13.02
N GLY A 93 -8.62 6.60 -11.97
CA GLY A 93 -7.38 6.45 -11.22
C GLY A 93 -6.97 4.99 -11.10
N ALA A 94 -5.67 4.72 -11.23
CA ALA A 94 -5.08 3.42 -10.93
C ALA A 94 -4.71 3.35 -9.44
N ASP A 95 -5.10 2.27 -8.77
CA ASP A 95 -4.71 1.90 -7.41
C ASP A 95 -3.69 0.76 -7.52
N GLU A 96 -2.41 1.03 -7.31
CA GLU A 96 -1.35 0.07 -7.62
C GLU A 96 -0.93 -0.75 -6.40
N ASP A 97 -1.02 -2.07 -6.49
CA ASP A 97 -0.53 -2.95 -5.42
C ASP A 97 0.35 -4.09 -5.94
N PHE A 98 1.46 -4.32 -5.25
CA PHE A 98 2.43 -5.37 -5.54
C PHE A 98 2.33 -6.56 -4.60
N SER A 99 1.34 -6.58 -3.70
CA SER A 99 1.21 -7.55 -2.64
C SER A 99 -0.26 -7.90 -2.42
N PRO A 100 -0.77 -8.98 -3.05
CA PRO A 100 -2.18 -9.37 -2.98
C PRO A 100 -2.61 -9.94 -1.63
N TYR A 101 -1.75 -9.77 -0.62
CA TYR A 101 -1.97 -10.16 0.75
C TYR A 101 -1.52 -9.04 1.70
N ALA A 102 -2.46 -8.55 2.49
CA ALA A 102 -2.18 -7.73 3.65
C ALA A 102 -1.99 -8.54 4.95
N LEU A 103 -1.59 -7.82 5.99
CA LEU A 103 -1.30 -8.32 7.33
C LEU A 103 -2.37 -7.85 8.32
N ASP A 104 -2.99 -8.76 9.05
CA ASP A 104 -3.72 -8.48 10.30
C ASP A 104 -2.82 -8.87 11.47
N ALA A 105 -2.48 -7.89 12.30
CA ALA A 105 -1.62 -8.08 13.47
C ALA A 105 -2.35 -7.67 14.75
N ARG A 106 -2.31 -8.52 15.78
CA ARG A 106 -3.09 -8.34 17.01
C ARG A 106 -2.32 -8.73 18.26
N ASN A 107 -2.55 -7.97 19.31
CA ASN A 107 -2.35 -8.41 20.68
C ASN A 107 -3.59 -9.22 21.10
N VAL A 108 -3.41 -10.51 21.38
CA VAL A 108 -4.49 -11.44 21.68
C VAL A 108 -5.04 -11.22 23.09
N ASP A 109 -4.19 -10.79 24.03
CA ASP A 109 -4.54 -10.77 25.44
C ASP A 109 -5.55 -9.66 25.75
N ASP A 110 -5.48 -8.52 25.05
CA ASP A 110 -6.41 -7.40 25.16
C ASP A 110 -7.28 -7.16 23.91
N GLY A 111 -7.03 -7.89 22.82
CA GLY A 111 -7.77 -7.81 21.56
C GLY A 111 -7.48 -6.55 20.74
N THR A 112 -6.40 -5.83 21.04
CA THR A 112 -5.99 -4.62 20.32
C THR A 112 -5.21 -4.97 19.05
N GLU A 113 -5.28 -4.07 18.07
CA GLU A 113 -4.52 -4.15 16.83
C GLU A 113 -3.07 -3.72 17.07
N ILE A 114 -2.15 -4.37 16.34
CA ILE A 114 -0.76 -3.97 16.22
C ILE A 114 -0.58 -3.39 14.82
N ASP A 115 -0.18 -2.13 14.76
CA ASP A 115 0.09 -1.45 13.49
C ASP A 115 1.52 -1.82 13.08
N ALA A 116 1.66 -2.68 12.07
CA ALA A 116 2.96 -3.18 11.60
C ALA A 116 2.87 -3.63 10.14
N GLY A 117 3.94 -3.44 9.38
CA GLY A 117 4.12 -4.03 8.05
C GLY A 117 5.04 -5.25 8.07
N GLN A 118 5.15 -5.97 6.95
CA GLN A 118 6.14 -7.04 6.77
C GLN A 118 7.49 -6.45 6.33
N GLY A 119 8.60 -6.97 6.88
CA GLY A 119 9.96 -6.53 6.53
C GLY A 119 10.32 -6.75 5.06
N SER A 120 11.11 -5.86 4.45
CA SER A 120 11.35 -5.85 2.98
C SER A 120 11.87 -7.18 2.42
N ASP A 121 12.97 -7.69 2.98
CA ASP A 121 13.75 -8.84 2.48
C ASP A 121 13.83 -9.96 3.53
N THR A 122 12.76 -10.16 4.29
CA THR A 122 12.62 -11.28 5.24
C THR A 122 11.68 -12.35 4.68
N GLU A 123 11.71 -13.56 5.24
CA GLU A 123 10.68 -14.57 4.95
C GLU A 123 9.29 -13.94 5.14
N LYS A 124 8.48 -13.90 4.08
CA LYS A 124 7.13 -13.34 4.13
C LYS A 124 6.21 -14.35 4.79
N LEU A 125 5.24 -13.87 5.54
CA LEU A 125 4.15 -14.71 6.01
C LEU A 125 3.42 -15.24 4.77
N ALA A 126 3.41 -16.56 4.61
CA ALA A 126 2.78 -17.18 3.46
C ALA A 126 1.28 -16.83 3.38
N PRO A 127 0.72 -16.78 2.17
CA PRO A 127 -0.72 -16.63 1.94
C PRO A 127 -1.63 -17.41 2.90
N GLY A 128 -2.49 -16.70 3.63
CA GLY A 128 -3.44 -17.32 4.56
C GLY A 128 -2.81 -17.98 5.80
N ALA A 129 -1.48 -17.84 5.97
CA ALA A 129 -0.80 -18.35 7.15
C ALA A 129 -1.02 -17.43 8.35
N THR A 130 -0.96 -18.03 9.53
CA THR A 130 -1.04 -17.33 10.81
C THR A 130 0.12 -17.78 11.69
N ILE A 131 0.81 -16.82 12.29
CA ILE A 131 1.78 -17.03 13.37
C ILE A 131 1.15 -16.51 14.66
N THR A 132 1.05 -17.38 15.66
CA THR A 132 0.63 -17.01 17.01
C THR A 132 1.69 -17.49 18.00
N GLY A 133 2.11 -16.61 18.89
CA GLY A 133 3.15 -16.93 19.87
C GLY A 133 3.18 -15.95 21.03
N GLU A 134 3.62 -16.45 22.18
CA GLU A 134 3.93 -15.62 23.34
C GLU A 134 5.13 -14.72 23.01
N SER A 135 5.03 -13.44 23.34
CA SER A 135 6.11 -12.48 23.08
C SER A 135 7.23 -12.59 24.13
N VAL A 136 8.47 -12.38 23.69
CA VAL A 136 9.62 -12.26 24.59
C VAL A 136 10.40 -11.00 24.24
N PHE A 137 10.61 -10.13 25.22
CA PHE A 137 11.41 -8.93 25.01
C PHE A 137 12.86 -9.31 24.73
N PHE A 138 13.37 -8.99 23.54
CA PHE A 138 14.74 -9.27 23.14
C PHE A 138 15.71 -8.13 23.48
N GLY A 139 15.21 -7.00 23.97
CA GLY A 139 15.99 -5.77 24.10
C GLY A 139 16.08 -5.03 22.76
N ARG A 140 17.20 -4.35 22.50
CA ARG A 140 17.42 -3.71 21.19
C ARG A 140 18.03 -4.64 20.15
N GLY A 141 18.53 -5.82 20.52
CA GLY A 141 19.17 -6.75 19.58
C GLY A 141 20.43 -6.21 18.88
N CYS A 142 21.17 -5.30 19.50
CA CYS A 142 22.43 -4.80 18.93
C CYS A 142 23.63 -5.57 19.47
N ASN A 143 24.71 -5.64 18.68
CA ASN A 143 25.96 -6.26 19.10
C ASN A 143 26.51 -5.61 20.38
N GLY A 144 26.68 -6.43 21.43
CA GLY A 144 27.16 -5.98 22.74
C GLY A 144 26.06 -5.59 23.74
N ASP A 145 24.79 -5.56 23.32
CA ASP A 145 23.67 -5.48 24.26
C ASP A 145 23.45 -6.81 24.99
N PRO A 146 22.80 -6.80 26.17
CA PRO A 146 22.36 -8.03 26.81
C PRO A 146 21.40 -8.80 25.90
N SER A 147 21.68 -10.09 25.66
CA SER A 147 20.82 -10.97 24.87
C SER A 147 19.70 -11.57 25.72
N ALA A 148 18.53 -11.78 25.12
CA ALA A 148 17.51 -12.68 25.68
C ALA A 148 17.99 -14.16 25.59
N PRO A 149 17.39 -15.06 26.39
CA PRO A 149 17.58 -16.51 26.20
C PRO A 149 17.02 -16.96 24.84
N ALA A 150 17.40 -18.16 24.41
CA ALA A 150 16.75 -18.79 23.25
C ALA A 150 15.25 -18.95 23.49
N GLY A 151 14.46 -18.72 22.44
CA GLY A 151 13.03 -19.00 22.47
C GLY A 151 12.74 -20.50 22.51
N ASP A 152 11.48 -20.85 22.72
CA ASP A 152 11.05 -22.25 22.86
C ASP A 152 10.64 -22.94 21.53
N GLY A 153 10.77 -22.24 20.40
CA GLY A 153 10.34 -22.68 19.08
C GLY A 153 8.91 -22.27 18.71
N THR A 154 8.21 -21.53 19.56
CA THR A 154 6.87 -20.99 19.31
C THR A 154 6.78 -19.48 19.56
N GLN A 155 7.70 -18.92 20.34
CA GLN A 155 7.70 -17.53 20.77
C GLN A 155 8.08 -16.53 19.68
N ILE A 156 7.62 -15.29 19.86
CA ILE A 156 7.91 -14.14 18.99
C ILE A 156 8.86 -13.19 19.72
N ALA A 157 9.99 -12.85 19.10
CA ALA A 157 10.94 -11.91 19.67
C ALA A 157 10.45 -10.47 19.46
N VAL A 158 10.31 -9.69 20.54
CA VAL A 158 9.93 -8.27 20.46
C VAL A 158 11.17 -7.41 20.69
N VAL A 159 11.53 -6.62 19.68
CA VAL A 159 12.80 -5.88 19.62
C VAL A 159 12.55 -4.37 19.56
N GLU A 160 13.27 -3.62 20.37
CA GLU A 160 13.21 -2.17 20.36
C GLU A 160 14.13 -1.57 19.26
N ARG A 161 13.60 -0.68 18.42
CA ARG A 161 14.37 0.06 17.41
C ARG A 161 15.47 0.91 18.06
N GLY A 162 16.55 1.14 17.33
CA GLY A 162 17.61 2.10 17.67
C GLY A 162 18.99 1.47 17.83
N LEU A 163 20.02 2.33 17.85
CA LEU A 163 21.46 2.05 17.92
C LEU A 163 22.06 1.29 16.72
N CYS A 164 21.47 0.18 16.29
CA CYS A 164 21.91 -0.64 15.16
C CYS A 164 20.81 -0.77 14.09
N THR A 165 21.15 -1.34 12.93
CA THR A 165 20.23 -1.56 11.79
C THR A 165 19.18 -2.62 12.10
N PHE A 166 18.08 -2.65 11.34
CA PHE A 166 17.07 -3.70 11.48
C PHE A 166 17.63 -5.09 11.15
N THR A 167 18.43 -5.20 10.09
CA THR A 167 19.10 -6.47 9.72
C THR A 167 20.00 -6.99 10.84
N GLU A 168 20.76 -6.11 11.54
CA GLU A 168 21.57 -6.56 12.68
C GLU A 168 20.70 -7.11 13.82
N LYS A 169 19.54 -6.50 14.05
CA LYS A 169 18.58 -6.95 15.08
C LYS A 169 18.07 -8.34 14.78
N VAL A 170 17.56 -8.55 13.56
CA VAL A 170 17.01 -9.85 13.12
C VAL A 170 18.09 -10.92 13.13
N ALA A 171 19.27 -10.64 12.57
CA ALA A 171 20.40 -11.58 12.58
C ALA A 171 20.80 -11.99 14.01
N ASN A 172 20.73 -11.08 14.99
CA ASN A 172 21.02 -11.40 16.39
C ASN A 172 19.93 -12.24 17.05
N VAL A 173 18.65 -12.04 16.70
CA VAL A 173 17.55 -12.92 17.14
C VAL A 173 17.74 -14.33 16.58
N GLU A 174 18.04 -14.45 15.29
CA GLU A 174 18.26 -15.73 14.62
C GLU A 174 19.49 -16.46 15.17
N ALA A 175 20.58 -15.74 15.46
CA ALA A 175 21.78 -16.30 16.06
C ALA A 175 21.53 -16.88 17.47
N VAL A 176 20.62 -16.28 18.24
CA VAL A 176 20.16 -16.83 19.52
C VAL A 176 19.24 -18.04 19.30
N GLY A 177 18.34 -17.94 18.33
CA GLY A 177 17.45 -19.01 17.87
C GLY A 177 16.25 -19.27 18.78
N GLY A 178 15.36 -20.14 18.31
CA GLY A 178 14.15 -20.56 19.04
C GLY A 178 12.96 -19.62 18.93
N TYR A 179 13.03 -18.59 18.08
CA TYR A 179 11.91 -17.69 17.78
C TYR A 179 11.32 -18.02 16.40
N THR A 180 10.01 -17.86 16.28
CA THR A 180 9.27 -18.10 15.02
C THR A 180 9.08 -16.85 14.19
N ALA A 181 9.13 -15.67 14.83
CA ALA A 181 9.05 -14.37 14.18
C ALA A 181 9.68 -13.27 15.04
N VAL A 182 9.83 -12.10 14.45
CA VAL A 182 10.29 -10.86 15.10
C VAL A 182 9.23 -9.78 14.96
N LEU A 183 8.93 -9.05 16.04
CA LEU A 183 8.23 -7.78 16.00
C LEU A 183 9.19 -6.65 16.42
N ILE A 184 9.38 -5.66 15.57
CA ILE A 184 10.18 -4.47 15.89
C ILE A 184 9.24 -3.30 16.22
N PHE A 185 9.39 -2.69 17.40
CA PHE A 185 8.67 -1.49 17.78
C PHE A 185 9.57 -0.25 17.88
N ASN A 186 8.96 0.93 17.79
CA ASN A 186 9.66 2.17 17.56
C ASN A 186 10.45 2.68 18.79
N ARG A 187 11.42 3.57 18.54
CA ARG A 187 12.32 4.16 19.53
C ARG A 187 11.84 5.51 20.05
N THR A 188 12.41 6.02 21.12
CA THR A 188 12.22 7.42 21.55
C THR A 188 12.78 8.41 20.52
N GLY A 189 12.06 9.49 20.23
CA GLY A 189 12.52 10.61 19.38
C GLY A 189 11.41 11.20 18.50
N THR A 190 11.67 12.38 17.91
CA THR A 190 10.72 13.06 17.03
C THR A 190 10.42 12.30 15.73
N ASP A 191 11.30 11.38 15.34
CA ASP A 191 11.17 10.45 14.21
C ASP A 191 10.89 9.00 14.69
N GLY A 192 10.34 8.87 15.89
CA GLY A 192 9.99 7.61 16.53
C GLY A 192 8.66 7.68 17.28
N CYS A 193 8.61 7.12 18.49
CA CYS A 193 7.42 7.10 19.34
C CYS A 193 6.25 6.41 18.64
N ASN A 194 5.05 7.02 18.58
CA ASN A 194 3.93 6.48 17.81
C ASN A 194 3.94 6.91 16.33
N GLY A 195 5.06 7.40 15.80
CA GLY A 195 5.19 7.69 14.37
C GLY A 195 5.35 6.43 13.54
N SER A 196 4.84 6.47 12.30
CA SER A 196 5.03 5.43 11.29
C SER A 196 6.43 5.50 10.66
N LEU A 197 6.94 4.36 10.20
CA LEU A 197 8.21 4.21 9.49
C LEU A 197 8.25 2.87 8.74
N GLY A 198 8.63 2.91 7.46
CA GLY A 198 9.01 1.72 6.70
C GLY A 198 10.23 0.98 7.28
N MET A 199 10.31 -0.32 7.05
CA MET A 199 11.33 -1.21 7.59
C MET A 199 12.07 -1.98 6.48
N SER A 200 13.17 -1.40 6.00
CA SER A 200 14.13 -2.15 5.16
C SER A 200 14.98 -3.06 6.04
N VAL A 201 14.83 -4.37 5.86
CA VAL A 201 15.40 -5.41 6.72
C VAL A 201 15.59 -6.71 5.94
N GLU A 202 16.66 -7.44 6.26
CA GLU A 202 16.98 -8.77 5.72
C GLU A 202 16.98 -9.79 6.87
N GLY A 203 16.50 -11.00 6.60
CA GLY A 203 16.48 -12.11 7.55
C GLY A 203 15.80 -13.36 7.00
N ASP A 204 15.96 -14.46 7.71
CA ASP A 204 15.48 -15.79 7.35
C ASP A 204 14.18 -16.18 8.08
N ILE A 205 13.64 -15.33 8.96
CA ILE A 205 12.33 -15.54 9.62
C ILE A 205 11.38 -14.34 9.43
N PRO A 206 10.05 -14.56 9.51
CA PRO A 206 9.06 -13.49 9.44
C PRO A 206 9.34 -12.36 10.43
N THR A 207 9.40 -11.14 9.91
CA THR A 207 9.69 -9.93 10.68
C THR A 207 8.64 -8.87 10.40
N PHE A 208 8.04 -8.34 11.46
CA PHE A 208 6.97 -7.35 11.43
C PHE A 208 7.41 -6.04 12.08
N GLY A 209 6.97 -4.90 11.54
CA GLY A 209 7.28 -3.58 12.08
C GLY A 209 7.16 -2.45 11.06
N VAL A 210 7.45 -1.20 11.44
CA VAL A 210 7.83 -0.77 12.80
C VAL A 210 6.60 -0.37 13.59
N ALA A 211 6.25 -1.16 14.62
CA ALA A 211 5.08 -0.86 15.43
C ALA A 211 5.23 0.41 16.28
N PRO A 212 4.15 1.19 16.49
CA PRO A 212 4.11 2.29 17.44
C PRO A 212 4.72 1.92 18.79
N ARG A 213 5.54 2.80 19.34
CA ARG A 213 6.23 2.52 20.62
C ARG A 213 5.26 2.24 21.76
N GLY A 214 4.09 2.88 21.76
CA GLY A 214 3.05 2.62 22.75
C GLY A 214 2.54 1.17 22.72
N GLN A 215 2.40 0.57 21.54
CA GLN A 215 2.02 -0.85 21.40
C GLN A 215 3.13 -1.75 21.91
N GLY A 216 4.41 -1.45 21.59
CA GLY A 216 5.55 -2.17 22.16
C GLY A 216 5.62 -2.13 23.69
N PHE A 217 5.19 -1.04 24.32
CA PHE A 217 5.07 -0.92 25.77
C PHE A 217 3.88 -1.69 26.33
N ALA A 218 2.74 -1.66 25.63
CA ALA A 218 1.51 -2.35 26.01
C ALA A 218 1.72 -3.87 26.09
N ILE A 219 2.46 -4.47 25.14
CA ILE A 219 2.80 -5.90 25.10
C ILE A 219 3.45 -6.41 26.41
N PHE A 220 4.06 -5.51 27.20
CA PHE A 220 4.71 -5.84 28.48
C PHE A 220 4.10 -5.10 29.67
N ASP A 221 2.83 -4.70 29.56
CA ASP A 221 2.06 -4.00 30.60
C ASP A 221 2.75 -2.72 31.13
N GLN A 222 3.56 -2.05 30.29
CA GLN A 222 4.28 -0.85 30.70
C GLN A 222 3.50 0.42 30.37
N PRO A 223 3.47 1.42 31.28
CA PRO A 223 2.84 2.69 30.98
C PRO A 223 3.64 3.46 29.92
N TYR A 224 2.93 4.07 28.99
CA TYR A 224 3.50 4.86 27.90
C TYR A 224 2.85 6.24 27.79
N ASP A 225 3.66 7.27 27.54
CA ASP A 225 3.23 8.64 27.27
C ASP A 225 3.94 9.12 26.00
N ASN A 226 3.16 9.39 24.95
CA ASN A 226 3.68 9.78 23.65
C ASN A 226 4.31 11.18 23.67
N ASP A 227 3.74 12.13 24.40
CA ASP A 227 4.29 13.49 24.49
C ASP A 227 5.62 13.48 25.23
N ALA A 228 5.72 12.70 26.32
CA ALA A 228 6.97 12.49 27.03
C ALA A 228 8.00 11.76 26.17
N CYS A 229 7.58 10.80 25.34
CA CYS A 229 8.45 10.13 24.37
C CYS A 229 9.02 11.12 23.35
N LEU A 230 8.17 11.93 22.72
CA LEU A 230 8.58 12.93 21.74
C LEU A 230 9.50 13.99 22.34
N ALA A 231 9.26 14.36 23.61
CA ALA A 231 10.11 15.28 24.36
C ALA A 231 11.44 14.65 24.85
N GLY A 232 11.63 13.33 24.69
CA GLY A 232 12.77 12.61 25.27
C GLY A 232 12.78 12.57 26.80
N ALA A 233 11.63 12.83 27.43
CA ALA A 233 11.44 12.86 28.88
C ALA A 233 10.96 11.52 29.47
N GLY A 234 10.50 10.61 28.60
CA GLY A 234 10.15 9.23 28.95
C GLY A 234 11.37 8.32 29.15
N PRO A 235 11.17 7.03 29.47
CA PRO A 235 12.26 6.09 29.61
C PRO A 235 13.01 5.90 28.28
N ALA A 236 14.34 5.87 28.35
CA ALA A 236 15.19 5.77 27.16
C ALA A 236 15.02 4.45 26.41
N GLN A 237 14.61 3.39 27.12
CA GLN A 237 14.29 2.06 26.62
C GLN A 237 13.03 1.54 27.32
N LEU A 238 12.40 0.49 26.79
CA LEU A 238 11.39 -0.24 27.53
C LEU A 238 12.00 -0.72 28.87
N PRO A 239 11.40 -0.39 30.04
CA PRO A 239 11.98 -0.66 31.36
C PRO A 239 11.76 -2.13 31.80
N VAL A 240 12.02 -3.06 30.89
CA VAL A 240 11.82 -4.50 31.04
C VAL A 240 13.13 -5.22 30.72
N ALA A 241 13.44 -6.30 31.43
CA ALA A 241 14.68 -7.04 31.19
C ALA A 241 14.56 -7.92 29.93
N PRO A 242 15.60 -8.06 29.09
CA PRO A 242 15.61 -9.04 28.02
C PRO A 242 15.32 -10.46 28.55
N GLY A 243 14.48 -11.21 27.84
CA GLY A 243 13.95 -12.51 28.25
C GLY A 243 12.67 -12.42 29.09
N THR A 244 12.13 -11.23 29.34
CA THR A 244 10.80 -11.09 29.94
C THR A 244 9.75 -11.47 28.91
N THR A 245 8.88 -12.39 29.30
CA THR A 245 7.67 -12.75 28.57
C THR A 245 6.63 -11.64 28.66
N GLY A 246 5.96 -11.35 27.54
CA GLY A 246 4.81 -10.44 27.46
C GLY A 246 3.57 -11.15 26.94
N ASP A 247 2.69 -10.38 26.31
CA ASP A 247 1.41 -10.85 25.79
C ASP A 247 1.55 -11.83 24.61
N THR A 248 0.47 -12.54 24.30
CA THR A 248 0.38 -13.36 23.09
C THR A 248 0.07 -12.50 21.86
N LEU A 249 0.85 -12.65 20.80
CA LEU A 249 0.65 -11.93 19.55
C LEU A 249 0.19 -12.87 18.45
N THR A 250 -0.61 -12.35 17.53
CA THR A 250 -0.99 -13.04 16.29
C THR A 250 -0.74 -12.16 15.09
N PHE A 251 -0.15 -12.75 14.05
CA PHE A 251 0.06 -12.16 12.74
C PHE A 251 -0.58 -13.09 11.70
N SER A 252 -1.52 -12.58 10.92
CA SER A 252 -2.21 -13.35 9.87
C SER A 252 -2.07 -12.66 8.53
N SER A 253 -1.74 -13.41 7.50
CA SER A 253 -1.85 -12.97 6.12
C SER A 253 -3.28 -13.24 5.65
N TYR A 254 -3.92 -12.25 5.03
CA TYR A 254 -5.21 -12.43 4.37
C TYR A 254 -5.14 -11.90 2.95
N PHE A 255 -5.89 -12.52 2.04
CA PHE A 255 -5.97 -12.08 0.65
C PHE A 255 -6.91 -10.89 0.55
N ASP A 256 -6.45 -9.82 -0.08
CA ASP A 256 -7.21 -8.61 -0.41
C ASP A 256 -7.22 -8.29 -1.91
N GLY A 257 -6.43 -9.01 -2.71
CA GLY A 257 -6.41 -8.83 -4.17
C GLY A 257 -5.30 -7.89 -4.62
N TRP A 258 -5.03 -7.89 -5.93
CA TRP A 258 -4.07 -6.97 -6.56
C TRP A 258 -4.73 -5.62 -6.88
N GLY A 259 -3.91 -4.61 -7.16
CA GLY A 259 -4.39 -3.25 -7.46
C GLY A 259 -5.30 -3.15 -8.69
N TYR A 260 -6.26 -2.23 -8.62
CA TYR A 260 -7.39 -2.11 -9.55
C TYR A 260 -7.70 -0.65 -9.90
N VAL A 261 -8.72 -0.42 -10.73
CA VAL A 261 -9.06 0.91 -11.25
C VAL A 261 -10.27 1.49 -10.54
N HIS A 262 -10.23 2.80 -10.26
CA HIS A 262 -11.35 3.57 -9.73
C HIS A 262 -11.92 4.54 -10.77
N LEU A 263 -13.24 4.71 -10.78
CA LEU A 263 -13.96 5.74 -11.52
C LEU A 263 -14.58 6.75 -10.55
N PHE A 264 -14.28 8.03 -10.72
CA PHE A 264 -14.81 9.11 -9.89
C PHE A 264 -15.61 10.14 -10.69
N ASP A 265 -16.64 10.72 -10.08
CA ASP A 265 -17.24 11.97 -10.58
C ASP A 265 -16.19 13.08 -10.49
N ARG A 266 -15.87 13.75 -11.60
CA ARG A 266 -14.78 14.75 -11.59
C ARG A 266 -15.11 15.97 -10.73
N ALA A 267 -16.38 16.34 -10.55
CA ALA A 267 -16.72 17.54 -9.80
C ALA A 267 -16.67 17.31 -8.28
N THR A 268 -17.13 16.16 -7.81
CA THR A 268 -17.20 15.83 -6.38
C THR A 268 -16.10 14.91 -5.90
N MET A 269 -15.38 14.23 -6.81
CA MET A 269 -14.45 13.13 -6.51
C MET A 269 -15.09 11.97 -5.72
N THR A 270 -16.40 11.80 -5.89
CA THR A 270 -17.11 10.64 -5.34
C THR A 270 -16.84 9.43 -6.21
N GLU A 271 -16.45 8.33 -5.59
CA GLU A 271 -16.28 7.02 -6.25
C GLU A 271 -17.63 6.55 -6.80
N LEU A 272 -17.64 6.18 -8.07
CA LEU A 272 -18.82 5.76 -8.82
C LEU A 272 -18.79 4.26 -9.07
N ASP A 273 -17.60 3.74 -9.39
CA ASP A 273 -17.38 2.36 -9.76
C ASP A 273 -15.90 1.98 -9.61
N THR A 274 -15.65 0.68 -9.59
CA THR A 274 -14.31 0.07 -9.60
C THR A 274 -14.20 -0.96 -10.73
N TYR A 275 -12.98 -1.29 -11.12
CA TYR A 275 -12.73 -2.33 -12.12
C TYR A 275 -11.40 -3.03 -11.85
N ALA A 276 -11.47 -4.33 -11.56
CA ALA A 276 -10.34 -5.24 -11.63
C ALA A 276 -10.50 -6.26 -12.76
N ILE A 277 -9.36 -6.79 -13.24
CA ILE A 277 -9.39 -8.02 -14.05
C ILE A 277 -9.76 -9.20 -13.14
N PRO A 278 -10.52 -10.22 -13.60
CA PRO A 278 -10.96 -11.32 -12.74
C PRO A 278 -9.83 -12.04 -12.00
N GLU A 279 -8.66 -12.17 -12.64
CA GLU A 279 -7.48 -12.80 -12.04
C GLU A 279 -6.87 -11.99 -10.90
N ALA A 280 -7.04 -10.66 -10.88
CA ALA A 280 -6.48 -9.79 -9.84
C ALA A 280 -7.14 -10.05 -8.46
N HIS A 281 -8.39 -10.51 -8.44
CA HIS A 281 -9.12 -10.74 -7.19
C HIS A 281 -9.47 -12.23 -6.98
N ASP A 282 -8.72 -13.14 -7.62
CA ASP A 282 -8.80 -14.58 -7.38
C ASP A 282 -7.53 -15.08 -6.66
N PRO A 283 -7.64 -15.63 -5.44
CA PRO A 283 -6.49 -16.17 -4.69
C PRO A 283 -5.68 -17.22 -5.46
N ALA A 284 -6.27 -17.90 -6.44
CA ALA A 284 -5.57 -18.88 -7.29
C ALA A 284 -4.49 -18.24 -8.18
N PHE A 285 -4.55 -16.93 -8.40
CA PHE A 285 -3.64 -16.16 -9.24
C PHE A 285 -2.70 -15.25 -8.43
N ALA A 286 -2.71 -15.36 -7.10
CA ALA A 286 -1.91 -14.52 -6.23
C ALA A 286 -0.40 -14.81 -6.27
N GLU A 287 0.01 -15.97 -6.79
CA GLU A 287 1.43 -16.33 -6.94
C GLU A 287 1.70 -17.03 -8.28
N GLY A 288 2.85 -16.75 -8.89
CA GLY A 288 3.33 -17.45 -10.08
C GLY A 288 2.77 -16.96 -11.42
N PHE A 289 1.97 -15.91 -11.43
CA PHE A 289 1.38 -15.30 -12.63
C PHE A 289 1.95 -13.91 -12.95
N GLY A 290 2.95 -13.44 -12.19
CA GLY A 290 3.43 -12.06 -12.22
C GLY A 290 2.51 -11.14 -11.41
N ASP A 291 2.83 -9.84 -11.39
CA ASP A 291 2.00 -8.85 -10.70
C ASP A 291 0.75 -8.60 -11.54
N LEU A 292 -0.45 -8.77 -10.96
CA LEU A 292 -1.73 -8.59 -11.66
C LEU A 292 -2.39 -7.24 -11.35
N SER A 293 -1.59 -6.27 -10.92
CA SER A 293 -2.04 -4.91 -10.64
C SER A 293 -2.08 -4.04 -11.89
N VAL A 294 -3.02 -3.09 -11.89
CA VAL A 294 -2.96 -1.92 -12.77
C VAL A 294 -1.80 -1.01 -12.37
N HIS A 295 -1.26 -0.27 -13.33
CA HIS A 295 -0.23 0.75 -13.09
C HIS A 295 -0.62 2.12 -13.66
N GLU A 296 -1.03 2.23 -14.93
CA GLU A 296 -1.39 3.51 -15.54
C GLU A 296 -2.71 3.42 -16.32
N VAL A 297 -3.36 4.57 -16.43
CA VAL A 297 -4.52 4.82 -17.29
C VAL A 297 -4.20 5.89 -18.34
N ALA A 298 -4.66 5.65 -19.56
CA ALA A 298 -4.74 6.67 -20.60
C ALA A 298 -6.18 6.79 -21.11
N THR A 299 -6.69 8.02 -21.25
CA THR A 299 -8.03 8.26 -21.77
C THR A 299 -7.99 8.61 -23.25
N SER A 300 -9.00 8.19 -24.01
CA SER A 300 -9.07 8.48 -25.45
C SER A 300 -9.16 9.98 -25.71
N HIS A 301 -8.42 10.43 -26.74
CA HIS A 301 -8.46 11.78 -27.27
C HIS A 301 -9.62 11.99 -28.24
N GLU A 302 -10.23 10.92 -28.74
CA GLU A 302 -11.35 10.96 -29.68
C GLU A 302 -12.70 10.64 -29.00
N ARG A 303 -12.71 9.73 -28.03
CA ARG A 303 -13.89 9.23 -27.32
C ARG A 303 -13.88 9.64 -25.85
N SER A 304 -14.98 10.15 -25.33
CA SER A 304 -15.07 10.56 -23.91
C SER A 304 -15.35 9.41 -22.95
N ASP A 305 -15.79 8.28 -23.50
CA ASP A 305 -16.20 7.08 -22.77
C ASP A 305 -15.13 5.99 -22.78
N LEU A 306 -13.99 6.16 -23.45
CA LEU A 306 -13.01 5.08 -23.65
C LEU A 306 -11.70 5.34 -22.89
N ALA A 307 -11.22 4.32 -22.19
CA ALA A 307 -9.95 4.32 -21.47
C ALA A 307 -9.15 3.03 -21.72
N TYR A 308 -7.84 3.15 -21.56
CA TYR A 308 -6.86 2.09 -21.74
C TYR A 308 -6.04 1.97 -20.46
N PHE A 309 -5.79 0.74 -20.01
CA PHE A 309 -5.05 0.46 -18.78
C PHE A 309 -3.85 -0.40 -19.07
N SER A 310 -2.69 -0.03 -18.53
CA SER A 310 -1.55 -0.95 -18.44
C SER A 310 -1.68 -1.73 -17.13
N TYR A 311 -2.08 -2.99 -17.23
CA TYR A 311 -1.83 -3.96 -16.18
C TYR A 311 -0.48 -4.63 -16.46
N TYR A 312 0.27 -4.95 -15.41
CA TYR A 312 1.57 -5.61 -15.52
C TYR A 312 1.49 -6.95 -16.27
N ALA A 313 1.32 -8.05 -15.55
CA ALA A 313 1.11 -9.37 -16.15
C ALA A 313 -0.32 -9.51 -16.71
N GLY A 314 -1.24 -8.66 -16.25
CA GLY A 314 -2.59 -8.57 -16.80
C GLY A 314 -2.60 -8.13 -18.26
N GLY A 315 -1.61 -7.39 -18.76
CA GLY A 315 -1.56 -6.95 -20.15
C GLY A 315 -2.31 -5.62 -20.39
N LEU A 316 -2.55 -5.29 -21.67
CA LEU A 316 -3.34 -4.12 -22.00
C LEU A 316 -4.82 -4.43 -21.78
N ARG A 317 -5.54 -3.53 -21.13
CA ARG A 317 -7.00 -3.56 -20.98
C ARG A 317 -7.64 -2.31 -21.56
N VAL A 318 -8.86 -2.46 -22.03
CA VAL A 318 -9.67 -1.39 -22.60
C VAL A 318 -11.04 -1.42 -21.96
N ALA A 319 -11.49 -0.31 -21.41
CA ALA A 319 -12.82 -0.20 -20.83
C ALA A 319 -13.59 0.99 -21.40
N GLU A 320 -14.91 0.82 -21.46
CA GLU A 320 -15.86 1.88 -21.75
C GLU A 320 -16.62 2.28 -20.48
N ILE A 321 -16.83 3.59 -20.30
CA ILE A 321 -17.73 4.11 -19.28
C ILE A 321 -19.16 4.00 -19.78
N ARG A 322 -19.96 3.14 -19.16
CA ARG A 322 -21.37 2.91 -19.49
C ARG A 322 -22.20 3.08 -18.24
N ASP A 323 -23.16 4.00 -18.26
CA ASP A 323 -24.04 4.26 -17.11
C ASP A 323 -23.30 4.55 -15.79
N ASN A 324 -22.14 5.21 -15.89
CA ASN A 324 -21.19 5.48 -14.79
C ASN A 324 -20.44 4.25 -14.25
N GLU A 325 -20.33 3.17 -15.03
CA GLU A 325 -19.55 1.97 -14.71
C GLU A 325 -18.45 1.74 -15.76
N LEU A 326 -17.30 1.19 -15.36
CA LEU A 326 -16.21 0.75 -16.22
C LEU A 326 -16.50 -0.67 -16.72
N VAL A 327 -16.74 -0.80 -18.03
CA VAL A 327 -17.01 -2.09 -18.67
C VAL A 327 -15.89 -2.45 -19.61
N GLU A 328 -15.19 -3.56 -19.34
CA GLU A 328 -14.15 -4.06 -20.25
C GLU A 328 -14.72 -4.36 -21.65
N VAL A 329 -14.04 -3.86 -22.67
CA VAL A 329 -14.41 -4.02 -24.09
C VAL A 329 -13.25 -4.49 -24.97
N GLY A 330 -12.10 -4.79 -24.39
CA GLY A 330 -10.94 -5.26 -25.13
C GLY A 330 -9.76 -5.57 -24.24
N ALA A 331 -8.94 -6.52 -24.67
CA ALA A 331 -7.75 -6.95 -23.96
C ALA A 331 -6.67 -7.43 -24.93
N PHE A 332 -5.41 -7.30 -24.53
CA PHE A 332 -4.28 -7.91 -25.21
C PHE A 332 -3.26 -8.45 -24.21
N ILE A 333 -2.85 -9.71 -24.42
CA ILE A 333 -1.71 -10.36 -23.78
C ILE A 333 -0.96 -11.11 -24.89
N ASP A 334 0.35 -10.91 -24.99
CA ASP A 334 1.22 -11.57 -25.96
C ASP A 334 1.44 -13.06 -25.60
N GLU A 335 1.87 -13.88 -26.56
CA GLU A 335 2.09 -15.33 -26.37
C GLU A 335 3.11 -15.62 -25.25
N GLY A 336 4.05 -14.70 -25.01
CA GLY A 336 5.04 -14.77 -23.93
C GLY A 336 4.58 -14.19 -22.59
N GLY A 337 3.36 -13.66 -22.51
CA GLY A 337 2.95 -12.77 -21.43
C GLY A 337 3.42 -11.34 -21.64
N ASN A 338 3.06 -10.46 -20.71
CA ASN A 338 3.45 -9.06 -20.72
C ASN A 338 3.86 -8.60 -19.32
N ASN A 339 4.46 -7.42 -19.28
CA ASN A 339 4.77 -6.68 -18.07
C ASN A 339 4.65 -5.18 -18.38
N PHE A 340 3.43 -4.73 -18.70
CA PHE A 340 3.20 -3.34 -19.12
C PHE A 340 3.33 -2.39 -17.93
N TRP A 341 4.32 -1.51 -18.03
CA TRP A 341 4.59 -0.42 -17.10
C TRP A 341 3.97 0.90 -17.55
N GLY A 342 3.36 1.00 -18.73
CA GLY A 342 2.71 2.27 -19.03
C GLY A 342 1.86 2.26 -20.26
N VAL A 343 0.98 3.23 -20.34
CA VAL A 343 0.03 3.39 -21.43
C VAL A 343 -0.15 4.87 -21.75
N GLU A 344 -0.12 5.22 -23.04
CA GLU A 344 -0.27 6.60 -23.49
C GLU A 344 -1.01 6.62 -24.83
N VAL A 345 -1.88 7.61 -25.03
CA VAL A 345 -2.64 7.78 -26.26
C VAL A 345 -1.97 8.82 -27.16
N PHE A 346 -1.82 8.50 -28.44
CA PHE A 346 -1.28 9.46 -29.41
C PHE A 346 -2.00 9.34 -30.74
N SER A 347 -1.96 10.42 -31.53
CA SER A 347 -2.57 10.43 -32.85
C SER A 347 -1.49 10.44 -33.94
N SER A 348 -1.66 9.61 -34.97
CA SER A 348 -0.82 9.62 -36.17
C SER A 348 -1.67 9.41 -37.41
N GLY A 349 -1.50 10.24 -38.43
CA GLY A 349 -2.26 10.11 -39.68
C GLY A 349 -3.78 10.31 -39.56
N GLY A 350 -4.27 10.89 -38.46
CA GLY A 350 -5.71 11.04 -38.19
C GLY A 350 -6.34 9.82 -37.51
N THR A 351 -5.51 8.85 -37.11
CA THR A 351 -5.91 7.68 -36.32
C THR A 351 -5.36 7.81 -34.91
N GLU A 352 -6.17 7.44 -33.91
CA GLU A 352 -5.74 7.29 -32.53
C GLU A 352 -5.06 5.94 -32.34
N TYR A 353 -3.92 5.96 -31.66
CA TYR A 353 -3.14 4.79 -31.29
C TYR A 353 -2.86 4.80 -29.79
N VAL A 354 -2.61 3.62 -29.26
CA VAL A 354 -2.19 3.41 -27.87
C VAL A 354 -0.76 2.89 -27.88
N ALA A 355 0.12 3.58 -27.18
CA ALA A 355 1.48 3.15 -26.90
C ALA A 355 1.49 2.47 -25.53
N ALA A 356 1.81 1.18 -25.46
CA ALA A 356 2.02 0.49 -24.19
C ALA A 356 3.49 0.11 -24.02
N SER A 357 4.09 0.51 -22.90
CA SER A 357 5.50 0.23 -22.60
C SER A 357 5.62 -1.04 -21.78
N ASP A 358 6.18 -2.09 -22.37
CA ASP A 358 6.46 -3.37 -21.72
C ASP A 358 7.90 -3.40 -21.20
N ARG A 359 8.11 -3.85 -19.96
CA ARG A 359 9.43 -3.89 -19.32
C ARG A 359 10.36 -4.95 -19.91
N ASP A 360 9.78 -6.00 -20.49
CA ASP A 360 10.50 -7.15 -21.03
C ASP A 360 10.75 -6.99 -22.54
N TYR A 361 9.78 -6.42 -23.25
CA TYR A 361 9.76 -6.38 -24.72
C TYR A 361 9.79 -4.97 -25.34
N GLY A 362 9.66 -3.92 -24.53
CA GLY A 362 9.68 -2.53 -24.99
C GLY A 362 8.32 -2.04 -25.49
N LEU A 363 8.29 -1.25 -26.57
CA LEU A 363 7.08 -0.53 -26.99
C LEU A 363 6.16 -1.36 -27.89
N TYR A 364 4.90 -1.47 -27.49
CA TYR A 364 3.79 -1.96 -28.31
C TYR A 364 2.93 -0.79 -28.78
N ILE A 365 2.44 -0.85 -30.03
CA ILE A 365 1.52 0.13 -30.60
C ILE A 365 0.24 -0.58 -31.01
N PHE A 366 -0.88 -0.13 -30.47
CA PHE A 366 -2.21 -0.68 -30.74
C PHE A 366 -3.10 0.36 -31.42
N GLU A 367 -4.04 -0.12 -32.22
CA GLU A 367 -5.19 0.63 -32.71
C GLU A 367 -6.43 -0.07 -32.18
N TYR A 368 -7.28 0.64 -31.44
CA TYR A 368 -8.53 0.06 -30.96
C TYR A 368 -9.57 0.03 -32.08
N THR A 369 -10.03 -1.17 -32.44
CA THR A 369 -10.92 -1.40 -33.59
C THR A 369 -12.40 -1.49 -33.25
N GLY A 370 -12.77 -1.38 -31.97
CA GLY A 370 -14.16 -1.42 -31.47
C GLY A 370 -14.62 -2.76 -30.89
N ASP A 371 -13.85 -3.83 -31.09
CA ASP A 371 -14.07 -5.18 -30.57
C ASP A 371 -12.73 -5.81 -30.13
#